data_AF-A0A2T4WML1-F1
#
_entry.id   AF-A0A2T4WML1-F1
#
_cell.length_a   1.000
_cell.length_b   1.000
_cell.length_c   1.000
_cell.angle_alpha   90.00
_cell.angle_beta   90.00
_cell.angle_gamma   90.00
#
_symmetry.space_group_name_H-M   'P 1'
#
loop_
_entity.id
_entity.type
_entity.pdbx_description
1 polymer ?
#
loop_
_entity_poly.entity_id
_entity_poly.type
_entity_poly.pdbx_seq_one_letter_code
_entity_poly.pdbx_strand_id
1 'polypeptide(L)' 'MSKTKISYDASFEELQEIMQDLQEDEISVDELTAKVKRAAELLKMCNQILRDTEKNVGDLIKDLGL' A
#
# COMPACT_ATOMS: atom_id res chain seq x y z
N MET A 1 9.34 20.40 -4.79
CA MET A 1 8.29 19.86 -3.91
C MET A 1 7.25 19.18 -4.81
N SER A 2 7.57 17.98 -5.29
CA SER A 2 6.89 17.36 -6.43
C SER A 2 5.75 16.48 -5.96
N LYS A 3 4.53 16.83 -6.40
CA LYS A 3 3.25 16.10 -6.32
C LYS A 3 3.35 14.70 -5.71
N THR A 4 2.88 14.59 -4.47
CA THR A 4 2.65 13.34 -3.74
C THR A 4 1.58 12.51 -4.46
N LYS A 5 1.94 11.88 -5.57
CA LYS A 5 1.31 10.60 -5.92
C LYS A 5 1.61 9.70 -4.74
N ILE A 6 0.59 9.24 -4.03
CA ILE A 6 0.74 8.22 -3.00
C ILE A 6 1.51 7.07 -3.68
N SER A 7 2.79 6.93 -3.34
CA SER A 7 3.65 5.91 -3.91
C SER A 7 3.46 4.62 -3.13
N TYR A 8 3.84 3.50 -3.73
CA TYR A 8 3.90 2.23 -3.03
C TYR A 8 4.66 2.37 -1.71
N ASP A 9 5.78 3.08 -1.73
CA ASP A 9 6.62 3.32 -0.55
C ASP A 9 5.87 4.08 0.55
N ALA A 10 5.13 5.15 0.20
CA ALA A 10 4.34 5.90 1.18
C ALA A 10 3.19 5.07 1.76
N SER A 11 2.51 4.27 0.94
CA SER A 11 1.47 3.35 1.44
C SER A 11 2.04 2.25 2.31
N PHE A 12 3.27 1.80 2.01
CA PHE A 12 3.96 0.79 2.79
C PHE A 12 4.45 1.34 4.14
N GLU A 13 4.99 2.56 4.16
CA GLU A 13 5.41 3.26 5.37
C GLU A 13 4.21 3.46 6.33
N GLU A 14 3.07 3.93 5.82
CA GLU A 14 1.83 4.07 6.60
C GLU A 14 1.33 2.71 7.12
N LEU A 15 1.49 1.63 6.35
CA LEU A 15 1.14 0.27 6.80
C LEU A 15 2.05 -0.20 7.95
N GLN A 16 3.33 0.15 7.91
CA GLN A 16 4.29 -0.16 8.98
C GLN A 16 3.99 0.61 10.26
N GLU A 17 3.62 1.89 10.15
CA GLU A 17 3.15 2.69 11.30
C GLU A 17 1.90 2.06 11.92
N ILE A 18 0.90 1.71 11.11
CA ILE A 18 -0.30 1.02 11.61
C ILE A 18 0.07 -0.29 12.32
N MET A 19 1.02 -1.07 11.78
CA MET A 19 1.47 -2.30 12.43
C MET A 19 2.16 -2.06 13.78
N GLN A 20 2.90 -0.96 13.94
CA GLN A 20 3.47 -0.56 15.23
C GLN A 20 2.38 -0.16 16.21
N ASP A 21 1.44 0.67 15.79
CA ASP A 21 0.35 1.13 16.65
C ASP A 21 -0.57 -0.03 17.10
N LEU A 22 -0.72 -1.07 16.27
CA LEU A 22 -1.46 -2.28 16.61
C LEU A 22 -0.73 -3.17 17.63
N GLN A 23 0.58 -2.97 17.84
CA GLN A 23 1.38 -3.68 18.84
C GLN A 23 1.46 -2.93 20.17
N GLU A 24 0.93 -1.71 20.25
CA GLU A 24 0.81 -1.00 21.53
C GLU A 24 -0.26 -1.66 22.42
N ASP A 25 0.08 -1.84 23.69
CA ASP A 25 -0.78 -2.51 24.69
C ASP A 25 -2.06 -1.73 25.05
N GLU A 26 -2.17 -0.45 24.65
CA GLU A 26 -3.28 0.45 25.03
C GLU A 26 -4.24 0.80 23.86
N ILE A 27 -4.27 0.02 22.78
CA ILE A 27 -5.20 0.31 21.68
C ILE A 27 -6.66 -0.05 22.03
N SER A 28 -7.57 0.90 21.80
CA SER A 28 -9.01 0.66 21.99
C SER A 28 -9.61 -0.18 20.86
N VAL A 29 -10.73 -0.88 21.12
CA VAL A 29 -11.42 -1.71 20.10
C VAL A 29 -11.91 -0.89 18.89
N ASP A 30 -12.31 0.36 19.13
CA ASP A 30 -12.73 1.27 18.06
C ASP A 30 -11.54 1.71 17.18
N GLU A 31 -10.40 2.02 17.80
CA GLU A 31 -9.16 2.37 17.08
C GLU A 31 -8.59 1.17 16.32
N LEU A 32 -8.63 -0.02 16.91
CA LEU A 32 -8.26 -1.26 16.25
C LEU A 32 -9.07 -1.43 14.95
N THR A 33 -10.38 -1.23 15.02
CA THR A 33 -11.27 -1.34 13.86
C THR A 33 -10.95 -0.31 12.79
N ALA A 34 -10.65 0.94 13.19
CA ALA A 34 -10.27 2.00 12.27
C ALA A 34 -8.92 1.72 11.58
N LYS A 35 -7.90 1.32 12.35
CA LYS A 35 -6.57 0.99 11.83
C LYS A 35 -6.58 -0.22 10.91
N VAL A 36 -7.34 -1.27 11.24
CA VAL A 36 -7.50 -2.45 10.37
C VAL A 36 -8.18 -2.09 9.04
N LYS A 37 -9.23 -1.25 9.06
CA LYS A 37 -9.86 -0.75 7.82
C LYS A 37 -8.86 0.02 6.97
N ARG A 38 -8.06 0.89 7.60
CA ARG A 38 -7.04 1.67 6.91
C ARG A 38 -5.96 0.79 6.29
N ALA A 39 -5.45 -0.20 7.03
CA ALA A 39 -4.51 -1.17 6.50
C ALA A 39 -5.06 -1.93 5.29
N ALA A 40 -6.36 -2.30 5.30
CA ALA A 40 -6.99 -2.95 4.17
C ALA A 40 -7.08 -2.04 2.92
N GLU A 41 -7.28 -0.73 3.09
CA GLU A 41 -7.24 0.25 2.00
C GLU A 41 -5.83 0.37 1.41
N LEU A 42 -4.81 0.48 2.26
CA LEU A 42 -3.40 0.55 1.86
C LEU A 42 -2.99 -0.71 1.10
N LEU A 43 -3.37 -1.90 1.58
CA LEU A 43 -3.11 -3.16 0.89
C LEU A 43 -3.74 -3.20 -0.50
N LYS A 44 -4.97 -2.69 -0.66
CA LYS A 44 -5.62 -2.60 -1.98
C LYS A 44 -4.85 -1.67 -2.92
N MET A 45 -4.39 -0.52 -2.42
CA MET A 45 -3.58 0.42 -3.20
C MET A 45 -2.25 -0.22 -3.63
N CYS A 46 -1.53 -0.86 -2.71
CA CYS A 46 -0.29 -1.58 -3.01
C CYS A 46 -0.52 -2.66 -4.08
N ASN A 47 -1.61 -3.43 -3.98
CA ASN A 47 -1.95 -4.45 -4.97
C ASN A 47 -2.22 -3.85 -6.35
N GLN A 48 -2.91 -2.71 -6.41
CA GLN A 48 -3.17 -2.01 -7.66
C GLN A 48 -1.86 -1.55 -8.32
N ILE A 49 -0.95 -0.96 -7.55
CA ILE A 49 0.35 -0.51 -8.07
C ILE A 49 1.16 -1.70 -8.61
N LEU A 50 1.16 -2.84 -7.91
CA LEU A 50 1.84 -4.04 -8.37
C LEU A 50 1.24 -4.57 -9.68
N ARG A 51 -0.09 -4.63 -9.79
CA ARG A 51 -0.79 -5.04 -11.02
C ARG A 51 -0.51 -4.11 -12.19
N ASP A 52 -0.53 -2.81 -11.95
CA ASP A 52 -0.23 -1.81 -12.98
C ASP A 52 1.23 -1.92 -13.43
N THR A 53 2.15 -2.17 -12.49
CA THR A 53 3.57 -2.38 -12.78
C THR A 53 3.78 -3.66 -13.58
N GLU A 54 3.16 -4.77 -13.18
CA GLU A 54 3.20 -6.05 -13.90
C GLU A 54 2.66 -5.90 -15.33
N LYS A 55 1.54 -5.19 -15.48
CA LYS A 55 0.97 -4.91 -16.81
C LYS A 55 1.94 -4.09 -17.66
N ASN A 56 2.50 -3.02 -17.12
CA ASN A 56 3.46 -2.19 -17.84
C ASN A 56 4.70 -2.98 -18.28
N VAL A 57 5.23 -3.84 -17.39
CA VAL A 57 6.36 -4.73 -17.73
C VAL A 57 5.95 -5.72 -18.81
N GLY A 58 4.77 -6.33 -18.71
CA GLY A 58 4.25 -7.26 -19.70
C GLY A 58 4.03 -6.61 -21.08
N ASP A 59 3.53 -5.39 -21.12
CA ASP A 59 3.36 -4.62 -22.35
C ASP A 59 4.74 -4.26 -22.95
N LEU A 60 5.71 -3.88 -22.12
CA LEU A 60 7.10 -3.63 -22.54
C LEU A 60 7.77 -4.87 -23.14
N ILE A 61 7.56 -6.05 -22.54
CA ILE A 61 8.09 -7.33 -23.04
C ILE A 61 7.50 -7.64 -24.42
N LYS A 62 6.18 -7.45 -24.59
CA LYS A 62 5.50 -7.62 -25.89
C LYS A 62 6.02 -6.65 -26.95
N ASP A 63 6.22 -5.39 -26.59
CA ASP A 63 6.73 -4.36 -27.49
C ASP A 63 8.17 -4.66 -27.95
N LEU A 64 8.97 -5.28 -27.07
CA LEU A 64 10.32 -5.74 -27.39
C LEU A 64 10.34 -7.08 -28.15
N GLY A 65 9.19 -7.74 -28.32
CA GLY A 65 9.06 -9.01 -29.04
C GLY A 65 9.72 -10.19 -28.34
N LEU A 66 9.87 -10.13 -27.01
CA LEU A 66 10.44 -11.17 -26.16
C LEU A 66 9.37 -12.12 -25.60
#